data_AF-U5HKA7-F1
#
_entry.id   AF-U5HKA7-F1
#
_cell.length_a   1.000
_cell.length_b   1.000
_cell.length_c   1.000
_cell.angle_alpha   90.00
_cell.angle_beta   90.00
_cell.angle_gamma   90.00
#
_symmetry.space_group_name_H-M   'P 1'
#
loop_
_entity.id
_entity.type
_entity.pdbx_description
1 polymer ?
#
loop_
_entity_poly.entity_id
_entity_poly.type
_entity_poly.pdbx_seq_one_letter_code
_entity_poly.pdbx_strand_id
1 'polypeptide(L)'
;LSEIVVVILWFTMQSELNSAVKDKLVTLLREGYREDSLNGTNQISNGWNYIFLTLQCCGVNAVANGTAGDFQNTPNWSGKSSGQKLPISCCKGVTAASYNAPST
;
A
#
# COMPACT_ATOMS: atom_id res chain seq x y z
N LEU A 1 -9.70 -32.35 -0.19
CA LEU A 1 -8.54 -32.62 -1.08
C LEU A 1 -7.87 -31.32 -1.53
N SER A 2 -8.59 -30.38 -2.14
CA SER A 2 -8.02 -29.10 -2.62
C SER A 2 -7.37 -28.25 -1.52
N GLU A 3 -7.98 -28.18 -0.32
CA GLU A 3 -7.41 -27.41 0.81
C GLU A 3 -6.06 -27.97 1.28
N ILE A 4 -5.93 -29.29 1.38
CA ILE A 4 -4.69 -29.96 1.78
C ILE A 4 -3.60 -29.72 0.73
N VAL A 5 -3.95 -29.76 -0.55
CA VAL A 5 -3.02 -29.47 -1.65
C VAL A 5 -2.51 -28.03 -1.57
N VAL A 6 -3.39 -27.05 -1.32
CA VAL A 6 -3.01 -25.63 -1.16
C VAL A 6 -2.05 -25.42 0.01
N VAL A 7 -2.29 -26.07 1.15
CA VAL A 7 -1.40 -25.95 2.32
C VAL A 7 -0.02 -26.54 2.03
N ILE A 8 0.06 -27.71 1.39
CA ILE A 8 1.35 -28.33 1.02
C ILE A 8 2.11 -27.44 0.02
N LEU A 9 1.43 -26.93 -1.00
CA LEU A 9 2.02 -26.00 -1.98
C LEU A 9 2.50 -24.70 -1.33
N TRP A 10 1.77 -24.16 -0.36
CA TRP A 10 2.20 -22.99 0.38
C TRP A 10 3.53 -23.24 1.10
N PHE A 11 3.67 -24.37 1.80
CA PHE A 11 4.90 -24.71 2.51
C PHE A 11 6.08 -24.95 1.57
N THR A 12 5.87 -25.60 0.42
CA THR A 12 6.96 -25.89 -0.52
C THR A 12 7.39 -24.66 -1.34
N MET A 13 6.47 -23.74 -1.62
CA MET A 13 6.72 -22.57 -2.47
C MET A 13 6.72 -21.24 -1.71
N GLN A 14 6.76 -21.25 -0.37
CA GLN A 14 6.56 -20.06 0.45
C GLN A 14 7.51 -18.91 0.08
N SER A 15 8.78 -19.20 -0.15
CA SER A 15 9.80 -18.19 -0.49
C SER A 15 9.55 -17.55 -1.85
N GLU A 16 9.28 -18.34 -2.87
CA GLU A 16 9.01 -17.87 -4.23
C GLU A 16 7.67 -17.14 -4.32
N LEU A 17 6.63 -17.67 -3.67
CA LEU A 17 5.32 -17.02 -3.57
C LEU A 17 5.44 -15.68 -2.84
N ASN A 18 6.16 -15.62 -1.72
CA ASN A 18 6.36 -14.36 -1.00
C ASN A 18 7.09 -13.33 -1.87
N SER A 19 8.14 -13.72 -2.59
CA SER A 19 8.85 -12.80 -3.48
C SER A 19 7.98 -12.34 -4.65
N ALA A 20 7.30 -13.26 -5.33
CA ALA A 20 6.47 -12.93 -6.50
C ALA A 20 5.25 -12.08 -6.12
N VAL A 21 4.61 -12.38 -5.00
CA VAL A 21 3.50 -11.58 -4.46
C VAL A 21 4.01 -10.20 -4.06
N LYS A 22 5.15 -10.13 -3.36
CA LYS A 22 5.76 -8.86 -2.95
C LYS A 22 6.08 -7.98 -4.16
N ASP A 23 6.71 -8.52 -5.19
CA ASP A 23 7.06 -7.76 -6.39
C ASP A 23 5.83 -7.24 -7.13
N LYS A 24 4.78 -8.07 -7.22
CA LYS A 24 3.49 -7.65 -7.79
C LYS A 24 2.84 -6.55 -6.97
N LEU A 25 2.85 -6.65 -5.64
CA LEU A 25 2.30 -5.61 -4.76
C LEU A 25 3.07 -4.30 -4.88
N VAL A 26 4.41 -4.34 -4.92
CA VAL A 26 5.24 -3.14 -5.14
C VAL A 26 4.92 -2.51 -6.50
N THR A 27 4.78 -3.33 -7.54
CA THR A 27 4.44 -2.86 -8.90
C THR A 27 3.04 -2.23 -8.93
N LEU A 28 2.05 -2.88 -8.31
CA LEU A 28 0.69 -2.37 -8.20
C LEU A 28 0.63 -1.05 -7.43
N LEU A 29 1.42 -0.91 -6.36
CA LEU A 29 1.53 0.35 -5.64
C LEU A 29 2.17 1.41 -6.55
N ARG A 30 3.31 1.10 -7.16
CA ARG A 30 4.08 2.00 -8.00
C ARG A 30 3.29 2.56 -9.19
N GLU A 31 2.55 1.69 -9.87
CA GLU A 31 1.91 2.01 -11.15
C GLU A 31 0.41 2.31 -11.00
N GLY A 32 -0.23 1.72 -9.98
CA GLY A 32 -1.68 1.78 -9.79
C GLY A 32 -2.14 2.80 -8.76
N TYR A 33 -1.29 3.23 -7.84
CA TYR A 33 -1.66 4.22 -6.82
C TYR A 33 -1.64 5.64 -7.40
N ARG A 34 -2.79 6.33 -7.38
CA ARG A 34 -3.02 7.62 -8.04
C ARG A 34 -3.63 8.70 -7.16
N GLU A 35 -4.24 8.35 -6.05
CA GLU A 35 -4.84 9.31 -5.13
C GLU A 35 -4.85 8.78 -3.69
N ASP A 36 -4.67 9.71 -2.75
CA ASP A 36 -4.93 9.50 -1.33
C ASP A 36 -6.38 9.92 -1.05
N SER A 37 -7.30 8.98 -1.25
CA SER A 37 -8.73 9.11 -1.02
C SER A 37 -9.33 7.76 -0.66
N LEU A 38 -10.33 7.75 0.22
CA LEU A 38 -11.06 6.52 0.57
C LEU A 38 -12.22 6.23 -0.40
N ASN A 39 -12.69 7.27 -1.11
CA ASN A 39 -13.83 7.20 -2.01
C ASN A 39 -13.50 7.88 -3.35
N GLY A 40 -12.25 7.73 -3.80
CA GLY A 40 -11.77 8.23 -5.08
C GLY A 40 -12.28 7.42 -6.27
N THR A 41 -11.91 7.86 -7.47
CA THR A 41 -12.27 7.20 -8.73
C THR A 41 -11.35 6.02 -9.08
N ASN A 42 -10.13 6.01 -8.53
CA ASN A 42 -9.15 4.95 -8.68
C ASN A 42 -9.32 3.92 -7.55
N GLN A 43 -9.88 2.77 -7.92
CA GLN A 43 -10.16 1.68 -6.98
C GLN A 43 -8.90 1.06 -6.37
N ILE A 44 -7.77 1.05 -7.09
CA ILE A 44 -6.49 0.52 -6.57
C ILE A 44 -6.02 1.41 -5.41
N SER A 45 -6.11 2.72 -5.57
CA SER A 45 -5.82 3.69 -4.52
C SER A 45 -6.73 3.53 -3.31
N ASN A 46 -8.05 3.45 -3.51
CA ASN A 46 -8.99 3.23 -2.41
C ASN A 46 -8.62 1.96 -1.62
N GLY A 47 -8.35 0.85 -2.32
CA GLY A 47 -7.95 -0.42 -1.70
C GLY A 47 -6.68 -0.29 -0.86
N TRP A 48 -5.63 0.34 -1.40
CA TRP A 48 -4.41 0.62 -0.66
C TRP A 48 -4.65 1.48 0.58
N ASN A 49 -5.44 2.54 0.47
CA ASN A 49 -5.73 3.44 1.59
C ASN A 49 -6.47 2.72 2.73
N TYR A 50 -7.42 1.84 2.40
CA TYR A 50 -8.05 0.97 3.40
C TYR A 50 -7.06 -0.02 4.03
N ILE A 51 -6.16 -0.62 3.25
CA ILE A 51 -5.12 -1.51 3.77
C ILE A 51 -4.21 -0.77 4.76
N PHE A 52 -3.76 0.44 4.41
CA PHE A 52 -2.89 1.24 5.28
C PHE A 52 -3.56 1.58 6.60
N LEU A 53 -4.82 2.01 6.57
CA LEU A 53 -5.59 2.30 7.78
C LEU A 53 -5.86 1.03 8.61
N THR A 54 -6.20 -0.09 7.97
CA THR A 54 -6.60 -1.32 8.66
C THR A 54 -5.40 -2.03 9.29
N LEU A 55 -4.29 -2.13 8.56
CA LEU A 55 -3.09 -2.83 9.00
C LEU A 55 -2.07 -1.92 9.68
N GLN A 56 -2.35 -0.61 9.75
CA GLN A 56 -1.44 0.40 10.31
C GLN A 56 -0.04 0.31 9.69
N CYS A 57 0.02 0.11 8.37
CA CYS A 57 1.24 -0.03 7.58
C CYS A 57 1.32 1.05 6.50
N CYS A 58 2.50 1.19 5.88
CA CYS A 58 2.75 2.19 4.85
C CYS A 58 3.58 1.57 3.72
N GLY A 59 2.91 1.15 2.66
CA GLY A 59 3.54 0.43 1.55
C GLY A 59 3.82 -1.05 1.81
N VAL A 60 4.61 -1.66 0.93
CA VAL A 60 4.95 -3.08 0.95
C VAL A 60 6.29 -3.29 1.67
N ASN A 61 7.26 -2.42 1.42
CA ASN A 61 8.51 -2.35 2.16
C ASN A 61 8.39 -1.39 3.34
N ALA A 62 9.10 -1.71 4.42
CA ALA A 62 9.12 -0.86 5.60
C ALA A 62 9.64 0.55 5.27
N VAL A 63 8.92 1.57 5.72
CA VAL A 63 9.35 2.97 5.58
C VAL A 63 10.39 3.28 6.66
N ALA A 64 11.62 3.58 6.22
CA ALA A 64 12.66 4.10 7.10
C ALA A 64 12.39 5.57 7.45
N ASN A 65 12.82 5.99 8.65
CA ASN A 65 12.62 7.35 9.13
C ASN A 65 13.18 8.40 8.14
N GLY A 66 12.39 9.43 7.84
CA GLY A 66 12.76 10.48 6.89
C GLY A 66 12.69 10.10 5.41
N THR A 67 12.29 8.88 5.07
CA THR A 67 12.13 8.42 3.67
C THR A 67 10.66 8.35 3.26
N ALA A 68 10.41 8.20 1.96
CA ALA A 68 9.05 7.94 1.45
C ALA A 68 8.80 6.45 1.18
N GLY A 69 9.74 5.56 1.55
CA GLY A 69 9.68 4.12 1.23
C GLY A 69 9.31 3.87 -0.24
N ASP A 70 8.34 2.99 -0.47
CA ASP A 70 7.85 2.67 -1.82
C ASP A 70 7.23 3.88 -2.56
N PHE A 71 6.79 4.92 -1.85
CA PHE A 71 6.26 6.16 -2.44
C PHE A 71 7.35 7.07 -3.03
N GLN A 72 8.63 6.77 -2.80
CA GLN A 72 9.73 7.40 -3.57
C GLN A 72 9.58 7.09 -5.06
N ASN A 73 9.29 5.82 -5.38
CA ASN A 73 9.14 5.32 -6.74
C ASN A 73 7.70 5.40 -7.27
N THR A 74 6.77 5.89 -6.45
CA THR A 74 5.36 6.13 -6.82
C THR A 74 5.14 7.65 -6.94
N PRO A 75 5.59 8.33 -8.01
CA PRO A 75 5.52 9.78 -8.10
C PRO A 75 4.16 10.32 -8.52
N ASN A 76 3.34 9.50 -9.17
CA ASN A 76 2.19 9.98 -9.92
C ASN A 76 0.86 9.83 -9.16
N TRP A 77 0.79 10.41 -7.96
CA TRP A 77 -0.46 10.46 -7.18
C TRP A 77 -0.78 11.86 -6.67
N SER A 78 -2.08 12.17 -6.60
CA SER A 78 -2.61 13.46 -6.14
C SER A 78 -2.43 13.63 -4.63
N GLY A 79 -1.96 14.80 -4.20
CA GLY A 79 -1.62 15.07 -2.80
C GLY A 79 -0.14 14.88 -2.46
N LYS A 80 0.68 14.37 -3.39
CA LYS A 80 2.14 14.36 -3.23
C LYS A 80 2.70 15.79 -3.30
N SER A 81 3.47 16.19 -2.28
CA SER A 81 4.17 17.47 -2.27
C SER A 81 5.54 17.36 -1.58
N SER A 82 6.31 18.45 -1.55
CA SER A 82 7.60 18.47 -0.81
C SER A 82 7.41 18.20 0.70
N GLY A 83 6.27 18.63 1.25
CA GLY A 83 5.88 18.39 2.65
C GLY A 83 5.11 17.08 2.86
N GLN A 84 4.44 16.55 1.83
CA GLN A 84 3.62 15.33 1.90
C GLN A 84 4.22 14.26 0.98
N LYS A 85 5.16 13.48 1.53
CA LYS A 85 5.86 12.41 0.78
C LYS A 85 5.17 11.05 0.85
N LEU A 86 4.28 10.88 1.82
CA LEU A 86 3.51 9.65 2.07
C LEU A 86 2.01 10.00 2.03
N PRO A 87 1.11 9.05 1.74
CA PRO A 87 -0.32 9.25 1.94
C PRO A 87 -0.66 9.52 3.42
N ILE A 88 -1.63 10.37 3.68
CA ILE A 88 -2.21 10.61 5.01
C ILE A 88 -2.84 9.33 5.56
N SER A 89 -3.43 8.50 4.69
CA SER A 89 -3.91 7.16 5.04
C SER A 89 -2.84 6.23 5.62
N CYS A 90 -1.56 6.51 5.40
CA CYS A 90 -0.43 5.78 5.96
C CYS A 90 0.12 6.36 7.27
N CYS A 91 -0.33 7.55 7.68
CA CYS A 91 0.22 8.23 8.86
C CYS A 91 -0.22 7.51 10.14
N LYS A 92 0.72 7.33 11.08
CA LYS A 92 0.43 6.72 12.39
C LYS A 92 -0.67 7.49 13.12
N GLY A 93 -1.62 6.76 13.68
CA GLY A 93 -2.73 7.35 14.44
C GLY A 93 -3.86 7.92 13.59
N VAL A 94 -3.74 7.87 12.25
CA VAL A 94 -4.87 8.16 11.37
C VAL A 94 -5.78 6.93 11.31
N THR A 95 -7.07 7.17 11.50
CA THR A 95 -8.15 6.19 11.35
C THR A 95 -9.09 6.66 10.25
N ALA A 96 -10.00 5.79 9.79
CA ALA A 96 -11.04 6.21 8.85
C ALA A 96 -11.89 7.39 9.38
N ALA A 97 -12.06 7.51 10.70
CA ALA A 97 -12.81 8.59 11.34
C ALA A 97 -12.03 9.92 11.44
N SER A 98 -10.70 9.85 11.46
CA SER A 98 -9.82 11.02 11.53
C SER A 98 -9.12 11.33 10.20
N TYR A 99 -9.46 10.57 9.15
CA TYR A 99 -8.89 10.73 7.83
C TYR A 99 -9.43 12.01 7.18
N ASN A 100 -8.52 12.91 6.82
CA ASN A 100 -8.81 14.07 6.00
C ASN A 100 -7.97 13.95 4.74
N ALA A 101 -8.62 13.83 3.59
CA ALA A 101 -7.91 13.73 2.32
C ALA A 101 -7.00 14.97 2.12
N PRO A 102 -5.79 14.80 1.57
CA PRO A 102 -4.92 15.92 1.27
C PRO A 102 -5.63 16.83 0.25
N SER A 103 -5.51 18.15 0.45
CA SER A 103 -5.99 19.13 -0.52
C SER A 103 -5.24 18.93 -1.85
N THR A 104 -5.99 18.74 -2.93
CA THR A 104 -5.47 18.61 -4.30
C THR A 104 -4.70 19.84 -4.76
#